data_AF-A0A2S9XGV4-F1
#
_entry.id   AF-A0A2S9XGV4-F1
#
_cell.length_a   1.000
_cell.length_b   1.000
_cell.length_c   1.000
_cell.angle_alpha   90.00
_cell.angle_beta   90.00
_cell.angle_gamma   90.00
#
_symmetry.space_group_name_H-M   'P 1'
#
loop_
_entity.id
_entity.type
_entity.pdbx_description
1 polymer ?
#
loop_
_entity_poly.entity_id
_entity_poly.type
_entity_poly.pdbx_seq_one_letter_code
_entity_poly.pdbx_strand_id
1 'polypeptide(L)'
;MTIDELQLIYRVQFPVLYQYEAETFYDQRGKIVFTVNRGLAGVGLTRKEWDEIKHAQAGEVLPEWATDAQGPYEPPFDRCDREADMAQAMAYFQAALELPDA
;
A
#
# COMPACT_ATOMS: atom_id res chain seq x y z
N MET A 1 21.69 4.89 -13.57
CA MET A 1 20.68 4.38 -12.62
C MET A 1 19.65 3.59 -13.40
N THR A 2 19.62 2.28 -13.20
CA THR A 2 18.59 1.37 -13.73
C THR A 2 17.44 1.21 -12.73
N ILE A 3 16.33 0.59 -13.14
CA ILE A 3 15.23 0.27 -12.22
C ILE A 3 15.68 -0.71 -11.13
N ASP A 4 16.52 -1.70 -11.47
CA ASP A 4 17.06 -2.67 -10.52
C ASP A 4 17.95 -1.99 -9.45
N GLU A 5 18.77 -1.02 -9.87
CA GLU A 5 19.60 -0.24 -8.94
C GLU A 5 18.74 0.59 -7.99
N LEU A 6 17.67 1.23 -8.50
CA LEU A 6 16.76 2.03 -7.69
C LEU A 6 15.98 1.17 -6.68
N GLN A 7 15.44 0.04 -7.11
CA GLN A 7 14.75 -0.91 -6.23
C GLN A 7 15.71 -1.52 -5.19
N LEU A 8 16.95 -1.81 -5.56
CA LEU A 8 17.97 -2.27 -4.62
C LEU A 8 18.27 -1.23 -3.54
N ILE A 9 18.40 0.05 -3.91
CA ILE A 9 18.56 1.15 -2.96
C ILE A 9 17.38 1.18 -2.00
N TYR A 10 16.14 1.08 -2.51
CA TYR A 10 14.94 1.05 -1.70
C TYR A 10 14.95 -0.07 -0.65
N ARG A 11 15.20 -1.33 -1.08
CA ARG A 11 15.25 -2.50 -0.19
C ARG A 11 16.33 -2.40 0.88
N VAL A 12 17.52 -1.89 0.52
CA VAL A 12 18.71 -1.92 1.38
C VAL A 12 18.79 -0.70 2.30
N GLN A 13 18.49 0.49 1.80
CA GLN A 13 18.61 1.74 2.56
C GLN A 13 17.38 2.00 3.44
N PHE A 14 16.21 1.50 3.05
CA PHE A 14 14.96 1.70 3.78
C PHE A 14 14.31 0.38 4.23
N PRO A 15 15.05 -0.54 4.88
CA PRO A 15 14.55 -1.89 5.17
C PRO A 15 13.33 -1.89 6.10
N VAL A 16 13.26 -0.93 7.02
CA VAL A 16 12.10 -0.78 7.94
C VAL A 16 10.86 -0.30 7.18
N LEU A 17 11.02 0.69 6.29
CA LEU A 17 9.91 1.17 5.48
C LEU A 17 9.42 0.09 4.53
N TYR A 18 10.34 -0.64 3.89
CA TYR A 18 10.03 -1.78 3.03
C TYR A 18 9.16 -2.81 3.77
N GLN A 19 9.53 -3.16 5.01
CA GLN A 19 8.74 -4.09 5.83
C GLN A 19 7.35 -3.54 6.17
N TYR A 20 7.24 -2.25 6.49
CA TYR A 20 5.95 -1.63 6.78
C TYR A 20 5.03 -1.61 5.55
N GLU A 21 5.55 -1.23 4.39
CA GLU A 21 4.78 -1.21 3.14
C GLU A 21 4.40 -2.62 2.68
N ALA A 22 5.23 -3.63 2.97
CA ALA A 22 4.93 -5.04 2.71
C ALA A 22 3.72 -5.57 3.51
N GLU A 23 3.34 -4.91 4.60
CA GLU A 23 2.24 -5.34 5.46
C GLU A 23 1.32 -4.17 5.87
N THR A 24 1.09 -3.25 4.92
CA THR A 24 0.07 -2.19 5.05
C THR A 24 -0.97 -2.35 3.95
N PHE A 25 -2.23 -2.51 4.35
CA PHE A 25 -3.35 -2.75 3.46
C PHE A 25 -4.35 -1.60 3.49
N TYR A 26 -4.91 -1.31 2.32
CA TYR A 26 -5.83 -0.22 2.08
C TYR A 26 -7.16 -0.77 1.56
N ASP A 27 -8.24 -0.06 1.87
CA ASP A 27 -9.53 -0.29 1.22
C ASP A 27 -9.61 0.43 -0.12
N GLN A 28 -10.71 0.23 -0.85
CA GLN A 28 -10.93 0.86 -2.17
C GLN A 28 -10.96 2.39 -2.13
N ARG A 29 -11.07 3.00 -0.95
CA ARG A 29 -11.06 4.45 -0.74
C ARG A 29 -9.72 4.97 -0.22
N GLY A 30 -8.71 4.11 -0.13
CA GLY A 30 -7.38 4.47 0.34
C GLY A 30 -7.27 4.59 1.86
N LYS A 31 -8.26 4.11 2.63
CA LYS A 31 -8.16 4.05 4.09
C LYS A 31 -7.25 2.90 4.49
N ILE A 32 -6.33 3.13 5.43
CA ILE A 32 -5.52 2.05 6.00
C ILE A 32 -6.44 1.13 6.81
N VAL A 33 -6.56 -0.11 6.37
CA VAL A 33 -7.36 -1.16 7.02
C VAL A 33 -6.51 -1.94 8.01
N PHE A 34 -5.23 -2.12 7.71
CA PHE A 34 -4.29 -2.80 8.59
C PHE A 34 -2.86 -2.31 8.31
N THR A 35 -2.04 -2.14 9.36
CA THR A 35 -0.62 -1.85 9.20
C THR A 35 0.21 -2.37 10.38
N VAL A 36 1.44 -2.81 10.11
CA VAL A 36 2.46 -3.09 11.14
C VAL A 36 3.38 -1.90 11.43
N ASN A 37 3.14 -0.76 10.78
CA ASN A 37 3.93 0.45 10.98
C ASN A 37 3.77 0.97 12.42
N ARG A 38 4.86 0.89 13.20
CA ARG A 38 4.87 1.32 14.60
C ARG A 38 4.63 2.82 14.78
N GLY A 39 4.88 3.63 13.76
CA GLY A 39 4.57 5.06 13.75
C GLY A 39 3.07 5.36 13.58
N LEU A 40 2.27 4.37 13.19
CA LEU A 40 0.83 4.45 12.98
C LEU A 40 0.07 3.55 13.96
N ALA A 41 0.58 3.39 15.18
CA ALA A 41 -0.07 2.58 16.22
C ALA A 41 -1.50 3.09 16.48
N GLY A 42 -2.48 2.17 16.38
CA GLY A 42 -3.90 2.48 16.53
C GLY A 42 -4.61 2.92 15.25
N VAL A 43 -3.91 2.98 14.11
CA VAL A 43 -4.53 3.15 12.79
C VAL A 43 -4.87 1.78 12.21
N GLY A 44 -6.09 1.65 11.70
CA GLY A 44 -6.60 0.40 11.14
C GLY A 44 -7.02 -0.60 12.20
N LEU A 45 -7.29 -1.82 11.75
CA LEU A 45 -7.71 -2.95 12.54
C LEU A 45 -6.54 -3.60 13.28
N THR A 46 -6.88 -4.35 14.33
CA THR A 46 -5.92 -5.27 14.93
C THR A 46 -5.60 -6.42 13.97
N ARG A 47 -4.46 -7.10 14.19
CA ARG A 47 -4.08 -8.30 13.40
C ARG A 47 -5.20 -9.34 13.38
N LYS A 48 -5.84 -9.58 14.53
CA LYS A 48 -6.91 -10.58 14.68
C LYS A 48 -8.11 -10.22 13.80
N GLU A 49 -8.61 -8.99 13.91
CA GLU A 49 -9.71 -8.47 13.10
C GLU A 49 -9.37 -8.50 11.61
N TRP A 50 -8.17 -8.07 11.23
CA TRP A 50 -7.72 -8.13 9.85
C TRP A 50 -7.72 -9.57 9.30
N ASP A 51 -7.22 -10.55 10.07
CA ASP A 51 -7.19 -11.94 9.61
C ASP A 51 -8.60 -12.53 9.35
N GLU A 52 -9.64 -11.99 9.98
CA GLU A 52 -11.04 -12.37 9.76
C GLU A 52 -11.60 -11.83 8.44
N ILE A 53 -11.19 -10.64 8.00
CA ILE A 53 -11.78 -9.97 6.82
C ILE A 53 -10.85 -9.82 5.62
N LYS A 54 -9.55 -10.12 5.74
CA LYS A 54 -8.53 -9.85 4.68
C LYS A 54 -8.82 -10.42 3.29
N HIS A 55 -9.71 -11.40 3.20
CA HIS A 55 -10.12 -12.04 1.94
C HIS A 55 -11.50 -11.60 1.45
N ALA A 56 -12.11 -10.60 2.10
CA ALA A 56 -13.39 -10.07 1.70
C ALA A 56 -13.35 -9.52 0.27
N GLN A 57 -14.42 -9.78 -0.47
CA GLN A 57 -14.55 -9.39 -1.88
C GLN A 57 -15.47 -8.19 -2.05
N ALA A 58 -15.41 -7.57 -3.24
CA ALA A 58 -16.27 -6.44 -3.58
C ALA A 58 -17.76 -6.77 -3.35
N GLY A 59 -18.46 -5.92 -2.60
CA GLY A 59 -19.89 -6.06 -2.30
C GLY A 59 -20.21 -6.97 -1.10
N GLU A 60 -19.21 -7.59 -0.47
CA GLU A 60 -19.43 -8.30 0.79
C GLU A 60 -19.71 -7.33 1.94
N VAL A 61 -20.66 -7.70 2.81
CA VAL A 61 -20.97 -6.94 4.01
C VAL A 61 -19.99 -7.33 5.11
N LEU A 62 -19.18 -6.38 5.53
CA LEU A 62 -18.23 -6.57 6.63
C LEU A 62 -18.94 -6.56 8.01
N PRO A 63 -18.32 -7.14 9.05
CA PRO A 63 -18.79 -6.97 10.42
C PRO A 63 -18.92 -5.49 10.83
N GLU A 64 -19.85 -5.17 11.73
CA GLU A 64 -20.09 -3.78 12.16
C GLU A 64 -18.86 -3.08 12.76
N TRP A 65 -17.95 -3.86 13.36
CA TRP A 65 -16.70 -3.35 13.92
C TRP A 65 -15.65 -2.97 12.86
N ALA A 66 -15.82 -3.41 11.60
CA ALA A 66 -14.89 -3.14 10.51
C ALA A 66 -15.10 -1.74 9.92
N THR A 67 -14.94 -0.73 10.75
CA THR A 67 -15.15 0.68 10.45
C THR A 67 -14.06 1.54 11.09
N ASP A 68 -13.78 2.68 10.50
CA ASP A 68 -13.01 3.75 11.12
C ASP A 68 -13.91 4.98 11.36
N ALA A 69 -13.28 6.10 11.73
CA ALA A 69 -13.99 7.37 11.94
C ALA A 69 -14.69 7.91 10.68
N GLN A 70 -14.35 7.40 9.49
CA GLN A 70 -14.91 7.80 8.20
C GLN A 70 -15.99 6.82 7.71
N GLY A 71 -16.26 5.75 8.46
CA GLY A 71 -17.26 4.74 8.16
C GLY A 71 -16.67 3.35 7.84
N PRO A 72 -17.51 2.41 7.34
CA PRO A 72 -17.09 1.03 7.09
C PRO A 72 -15.98 0.96 6.04
N TYR A 73 -15.12 -0.05 6.15
CA TYR A 73 -14.10 -0.32 5.12
C TYR A 73 -14.73 -0.92 3.85
N GLU A 74 -14.11 -0.67 2.70
CA GLU A 74 -14.61 -1.13 1.39
C GLU A 74 -13.66 -2.17 0.73
N PRO A 75 -14.02 -3.47 0.73
CA PRO A 75 -13.22 -4.51 0.08
C PRO A 75 -13.35 -4.46 -1.46
N PRO A 76 -12.44 -5.10 -2.24
CA PRO A 76 -11.29 -5.87 -1.77
C PRO A 76 -10.18 -4.95 -1.25
N PHE A 77 -9.36 -5.51 -0.37
CA PHE A 77 -8.23 -4.80 0.20
C PHE A 77 -6.99 -5.00 -0.65
N ASP A 78 -6.23 -3.94 -0.83
CA ASP A 78 -5.02 -3.97 -1.64
C ASP A 78 -3.80 -3.45 -0.86
N ARG A 79 -2.62 -3.78 -1.35
CA ARG A 79 -1.34 -3.31 -0.83
C ARG A 79 -0.59 -2.63 -1.96
N CYS A 80 -0.09 -1.43 -1.70
CA CYS A 80 0.76 -0.74 -2.66
C CYS A 80 2.03 -1.53 -2.97
N ASP A 81 2.34 -1.70 -4.25
CA ASP A 81 3.62 -2.23 -4.72
C ASP A 81 4.55 -1.07 -5.09
N ARG A 82 5.33 -0.63 -4.11
CA ARG A 82 6.26 0.49 -4.27
C ARG A 82 7.27 0.26 -5.40
N GLU A 83 7.68 -0.98 -5.65
CA GLU A 83 8.66 -1.28 -6.70
C GLU A 83 8.03 -1.16 -8.08
N ALA A 84 6.77 -1.59 -8.23
CA ALA A 84 5.99 -1.36 -9.43
C ALA A 84 5.71 0.13 -9.66
N ASP A 85 5.36 0.88 -8.61
CA ASP A 85 5.16 2.33 -8.67
C ASP A 85 6.43 3.05 -9.16
N MET A 86 7.60 2.68 -8.62
CA MET A 86 8.88 3.24 -9.05
C MET A 86 9.19 2.89 -10.51
N ALA A 87 8.89 1.66 -10.95
CA ALA A 87 9.10 1.25 -12.33
C ALA A 87 8.21 2.05 -13.30
N GLN A 88 6.93 2.22 -12.96
CA GLN A 88 5.99 3.04 -13.73
C GLN A 88 6.44 4.50 -13.80
N ALA A 89 6.82 5.08 -12.66
CA ALA A 89 7.29 6.46 -12.61
C ALA A 89 8.57 6.66 -13.42
N MET A 90 9.55 5.74 -13.31
CA MET A 90 10.79 5.82 -14.06
C MET A 90 10.54 5.74 -15.57
N ALA A 91 9.69 4.82 -16.02
CA ALA A 91 9.31 4.71 -17.42
C ALA A 91 8.67 6.00 -17.95
N TYR A 92 7.77 6.62 -17.16
CA TYR A 92 7.15 7.89 -17.51
C TYR A 92 8.19 9.02 -17.65
N PHE A 93 9.08 9.19 -16.67
CA PHE A 93 10.06 10.27 -16.70
C PHE A 93 11.14 10.08 -17.78
N GLN A 94 11.55 8.83 -18.06
CA GLN A 94 12.43 8.54 -19.19
C GLN A 94 11.80 8.98 -20.51
N ALA A 95 10.54 8.57 -20.75
CA ALA A 95 9.81 8.97 -21.94
C ALA A 95 9.66 10.50 -22.03
N ALA A 96 9.37 11.18 -20.92
CA ALA A 96 9.23 12.63 -20.89
C ALA A 96 10.56 13.35 -21.20
N LEU A 97 11.69 12.87 -20.67
CA LEU A 97 13.01 13.48 -20.90
C LEU A 97 13.59 13.19 -22.29
N GLU A 98 13.11 12.15 -22.97
CA GLU A 98 13.48 11.83 -24.35
C GLU A 98 12.68 12.64 -25.39
N LEU A 99 11.65 13.38 -24.98
CA LEU A 99 10.88 14.25 -25.86
C LEU A 99 11.63 15.58 -26.12
N PRO A 100 11.81 16.00 -27.39
CA PRO A 100 12.63 17.16 -27.74
C PRO A 100 12.16 18.52 -27.18
N ASP A 101 10.95 18.62 -26.64
CA ASP A 101 10.34 19.88 -26.16
C ASP A 101 9.72 19.76 -24.75
N ALA A 102 10.28 18.89 -23.88
CA ALA A 102 9.86 18.80 -22.47
C ALA A 102 10.41 19.94 -21.59
#